data_AF-H3R9P8-F1
#
_entry.id   AF-H3R9P8-F1
#
_cell.length_a   1.000
_cell.length_b   1.000
_cell.length_c   1.000
_cell.angle_alpha   90.00
_cell.angle_beta   90.00
_cell.angle_gamma   90.00
#
_symmetry.space_group_name_H-M   'P 1'
#
loop_
_entity.id
_entity.type
_entity.pdbx_description
1 polymer ?
#
loop_
_entity_poly.entity_id
_entity_poly.type
_entity_poly.pdbx_seq_one_letter_code
_entity_poly.pdbx_strand_id
1 'polypeptide(L)'
;MKVQVKRGFVEVNNNFYFSPKLCCLEGVYVEVSVWRDDEIDVYVDGKFYCEAAYYVGRSAVSPMKPADKDRLEREMRTGACQSSHYPMTDELPLPPENFRCRSAVGDETALQREIRRTRRLYRQLQRNTGANKEKFDVRPALVNIREGLDALINYLDVEARGES
;
A
#
# COMPACT_ATOMS: atom_id res chain seq x y z
N MET A 1 -23.36 31.72 -3.58
CA MET A 1 -23.09 31.51 -5.04
C MET A 1 -23.30 30.03 -5.37
N LYS A 2 -23.85 29.65 -6.54
CA LYS A 2 -24.02 28.23 -6.91
C LYS A 2 -22.91 27.76 -7.85
N VAL A 3 -22.26 26.66 -7.52
CA VAL A 3 -21.11 26.11 -8.27
C VAL A 3 -21.23 24.59 -8.39
N GLN A 4 -20.80 24.03 -9.52
CA GLN A 4 -20.77 22.59 -9.71
C GLN A 4 -19.52 21.98 -9.07
N VAL A 5 -19.69 20.90 -8.33
CA VAL A 5 -18.58 20.10 -7.81
C VAL A 5 -17.99 19.22 -8.91
N LYS A 6 -16.67 19.26 -9.07
CA LYS A 6 -15.92 18.44 -10.04
C LYS A 6 -14.72 17.80 -9.36
N ARG A 7 -14.69 16.47 -9.27
CA ARG A 7 -13.62 15.67 -8.65
C ARG A 7 -13.30 16.09 -7.21
N GLY A 8 -14.32 16.48 -6.45
CA GLY A 8 -14.15 17.03 -5.10
C GLY A 8 -13.61 18.47 -5.04
N PHE A 9 -13.52 19.14 -6.18
CA PHE A 9 -13.16 20.55 -6.28
C PHE A 9 -14.37 21.42 -6.58
N VAL A 10 -14.28 22.67 -6.12
CA VAL A 10 -15.23 23.75 -6.43
C VAL A 10 -14.42 24.94 -6.91
N GLU A 11 -14.84 25.54 -8.02
CA GLU A 11 -14.15 26.67 -8.64
C GLU A 11 -14.92 27.97 -8.34
N VAL A 12 -14.26 28.91 -7.67
CA VAL A 12 -14.84 30.19 -7.25
C VAL A 12 -13.87 31.29 -7.66
N ASN A 13 -14.29 32.25 -8.49
CA ASN A 13 -13.44 33.38 -8.90
C ASN A 13 -12.04 32.97 -9.43
N ASN A 14 -11.97 31.90 -10.24
CA ASN A 14 -10.73 31.27 -10.75
C ASN A 14 -9.83 30.62 -9.68
N ASN A 15 -10.30 30.49 -8.44
CA ASN A 15 -9.65 29.75 -7.37
C ASN A 15 -10.29 28.38 -7.22
N PHE A 16 -9.46 27.35 -7.05
CA PHE A 16 -9.92 26.00 -6.77
C PHE A 16 -9.90 25.75 -5.28
N TYR A 17 -10.99 25.21 -4.75
CA TYR A 17 -11.11 24.80 -3.36
C TYR A 17 -11.38 23.30 -3.30
N PHE A 18 -10.75 22.60 -2.37
CA PHE A 18 -10.82 21.15 -2.24
C PHE A 18 -11.30 20.73 -0.86
N SER A 19 -12.14 19.71 -0.82
CA SER A 19 -12.46 18.97 0.40
C SER A 19 -12.76 17.52 0.06
N PRO A 20 -12.20 16.53 0.79
CA PRO A 20 -12.49 15.11 0.54
C PRO A 20 -13.98 14.76 0.61
N LYS A 21 -14.75 15.52 1.40
CA LYS A 21 -16.20 15.34 1.56
C LYS A 21 -16.96 15.67 0.27
N LEU A 22 -16.43 16.57 -0.56
CA LEU A 22 -17.04 16.97 -1.83
C LEU A 22 -16.93 15.87 -2.90
N CYS A 23 -16.02 14.89 -2.75
CA CYS A 23 -15.94 13.75 -3.68
C CYS A 23 -17.24 12.94 -3.73
N CYS A 24 -18.05 12.98 -2.66
CA CYS A 24 -19.36 12.34 -2.61
C CYS A 24 -20.45 13.11 -3.36
N LEU A 25 -20.17 14.35 -3.78
CA LEU A 25 -21.12 15.28 -4.42
C LEU A 25 -20.76 15.54 -5.90
N GLU A 26 -20.05 14.62 -6.54
CA GLU A 26 -19.62 14.74 -7.94
C GLU A 26 -20.78 15.14 -8.88
N GLY A 27 -20.61 16.24 -9.61
CA GLY A 27 -21.59 16.73 -10.59
C GLY A 27 -22.77 17.50 -9.99
N VAL A 28 -22.89 17.57 -8.66
CA VAL A 28 -23.95 18.30 -7.95
C VAL A 28 -23.63 19.81 -7.90
N TYR A 29 -24.66 20.65 -7.99
CA TYR A 29 -24.54 22.09 -7.76
C TYR A 29 -24.73 22.40 -6.28
N VAL A 30 -23.73 23.03 -5.68
CA VAL A 30 -23.70 23.40 -4.26
C VAL A 30 -23.66 24.91 -4.10
N GLU A 31 -24.17 25.39 -2.97
CA GLU A 31 -24.06 26.78 -2.58
C GLU A 31 -22.78 27.01 -1.81
N VAL A 32 -22.08 28.11 -2.11
CA VAL A 32 -20.78 28.43 -1.53
C VAL A 32 -20.83 29.83 -0.94
N SER A 33 -20.29 29.97 0.27
CA SER A 33 -20.00 31.23 0.94
C SER A 33 -18.49 31.39 1.13
N VAL A 34 -17.96 32.55 0.73
CA VAL A 34 -16.53 32.87 0.87
C VAL A 34 -16.39 33.82 2.05
N TRP A 35 -15.77 33.35 3.13
CA TRP A 35 -15.51 34.16 4.33
C TRP A 35 -14.04 34.57 4.44
N ARG A 36 -13.14 33.74 3.93
CA ARG A 36 -11.69 33.94 3.92
C ARG A 36 -11.14 33.57 2.55
N ASP A 37 -10.02 34.15 2.18
CA ASP A 37 -9.39 33.85 0.88
C ASP A 37 -8.95 32.38 0.79
N ASP A 38 -8.56 31.79 1.93
CA ASP A 38 -8.00 30.45 2.03
C ASP A 38 -9.05 29.35 2.24
N GLU A 39 -10.31 29.68 2.55
CA GLU A 39 -11.31 28.68 2.94
C GLU A 39 -12.74 29.15 2.64
N ILE A 40 -13.56 28.21 2.17
CA ILE A 40 -14.96 28.44 1.81
C ILE A 40 -15.88 27.47 2.55
N ASP A 41 -17.10 27.94 2.83
CA ASP A 41 -18.17 27.09 3.36
C ASP A 41 -19.04 26.60 2.21
N VAL A 42 -19.30 25.30 2.20
CA VAL A 42 -20.17 24.65 1.22
C VAL A 42 -21.48 24.23 1.87
N TYR A 43 -22.57 24.58 1.21
CA TYR A 43 -23.94 24.31 1.60
C TYR A 43 -24.64 23.45 0.54
N VAL A 44 -25.42 22.47 1.00
CA VAL A 44 -26.27 21.62 0.17
C VAL A 44 -27.70 21.79 0.67
N ASP A 45 -28.62 22.16 -0.23
CA ASP A 45 -30.02 22.41 0.10
C ASP A 45 -30.21 23.41 1.27
N GLY A 46 -29.38 24.46 1.29
CA GLY A 46 -29.39 25.50 2.33
C GLY A 46 -28.82 25.08 3.69
N LYS A 47 -28.25 23.87 3.81
CA LYS A 47 -27.60 23.37 5.04
C LYS A 47 -26.10 23.31 4.88
N PHE A 48 -25.38 23.72 5.92
CA PHE A 48 -23.93 23.59 5.94
C PHE A 48 -23.52 22.12 5.80
N TYR A 49 -22.57 21.86 4.91
CA TYR A 49 -22.09 20.52 4.60
C TYR A 49 -20.62 20.34 5.00
N CYS A 50 -19.74 21.19 4.48
CA CYS A 50 -18.33 21.17 4.83
C CYS A 50 -17.61 22.46 4.49
N GLU A 51 -16.45 22.66 5.12
CA GLU A 51 -15.43 23.61 4.68
C GLU A 51 -14.59 23.00 3.55
N ALA A 52 -14.13 23.84 2.64
CA ALA A 52 -13.17 23.49 1.59
C ALA A 52 -12.03 24.50 1.53
N ALA A 53 -10.80 23.99 1.54
CA ALA A 53 -9.60 24.81 1.62
C ALA A 53 -9.10 25.18 0.22
N TYR A 54 -8.49 26.36 0.10
CA TYR A 54 -7.88 26.84 -1.13
C TYR A 54 -6.78 25.89 -1.59
N TYR A 55 -6.94 25.37 -2.78
CA TYR A 55 -5.97 24.51 -3.43
C TYR A 55 -5.00 25.38 -4.21
N VAL A 56 -3.91 25.81 -3.54
CA VAL A 56 -2.75 26.34 -4.23
C VAL A 56 -2.16 25.20 -5.06
N GLY A 57 -2.28 25.29 -6.39
CA GLY A 57 -1.71 24.34 -7.35
C GLY A 57 -0.16 24.29 -7.36
N ARG A 58 0.50 24.32 -6.20
CA ARG A 58 1.93 24.02 -6.02
C ARG A 58 2.15 22.53 -5.83
N SER A 59 1.63 21.74 -6.76
CA SER A 59 2.18 20.44 -7.10
C SER A 59 1.56 19.96 -8.40
N ALA A 60 1.64 20.77 -9.46
CA ALA A 60 1.86 20.18 -10.77
C ALA A 60 3.27 19.56 -10.77
N VAL A 61 3.48 18.51 -9.96
CA VAL A 61 4.52 17.54 -10.28
C VAL A 61 4.07 17.03 -11.63
N SER A 62 4.80 17.39 -12.69
CA SER A 62 4.57 16.85 -14.02
C SER A 62 4.32 15.35 -13.86
N PRO A 63 3.30 14.77 -14.52
CA PRO A 63 2.99 13.35 -14.34
C PRO A 63 4.30 12.58 -14.44
N MET A 64 4.71 11.98 -13.31
CA MET A 64 6.02 11.33 -13.23
C MET A 64 6.10 10.35 -14.38
N LYS A 65 7.25 10.33 -15.07
CA LYS A 65 7.47 9.33 -16.10
C LYS A 65 7.24 7.96 -15.47
N PRO A 66 6.61 7.01 -16.16
CA PRO A 66 6.29 5.70 -15.60
C PRO A 66 7.49 5.02 -14.90
N ALA A 67 8.70 5.21 -15.44
CA ALA A 67 9.94 4.71 -14.87
C ALA A 67 10.28 5.29 -13.48
N ASP A 68 10.05 6.59 -13.29
CA ASP A 68 10.31 7.28 -12.03
C ASP A 68 9.27 6.89 -10.98
N LYS A 69 8.01 6.67 -11.41
CA LYS A 69 6.92 6.23 -10.54
C LYS A 69 7.21 4.83 -9.98
N ASP A 70 7.63 3.89 -10.83
CA ASP A 70 7.97 2.54 -10.40
C ASP A 70 9.17 2.53 -9.44
N ARG A 71 10.13 3.45 -9.63
CA ARG A 71 11.27 3.61 -8.73
C ARG A 71 10.85 4.15 -7.38
N LEU A 72 10.04 5.20 -7.34
CA LEU A 72 9.52 5.79 -6.11
C LEU A 72 8.60 4.81 -5.35
N GLU A 73 7.74 4.07 -6.05
CA GLU A 73 6.92 3.01 -5.44
C GLU A 73 7.79 1.90 -4.83
N ARG A 74 8.92 1.57 -5.46
CA ARG A 74 9.87 0.57 -4.95
C ARG A 74 10.61 1.10 -3.72
N GLU A 75 11.07 2.35 -3.76
CA GLU A 75 11.74 3.03 -2.65
C GLU A 75 10.80 3.22 -1.44
N MET A 76 9.52 3.58 -1.65
CA MET A 76 8.50 3.66 -0.60
C MET A 76 8.21 2.29 0.03
N ARG A 77 8.16 1.22 -0.77
CA ARG A 77 7.99 -0.15 -0.25
C ARG A 77 9.20 -0.63 0.53
N THR A 78 10.41 -0.20 0.18
CA THR A 78 11.64 -0.57 0.91
C THR A 78 11.89 0.31 2.15
N GLY A 79 11.42 1.56 2.17
CA GLY A 79 11.63 2.49 3.29
C GLY A 79 10.55 2.44 4.37
N ALA A 80 9.34 1.97 4.05
CA ALA A 80 8.21 1.90 4.99
C ALA A 80 7.89 0.47 5.46
N CYS A 81 8.84 -0.46 5.38
CA CYS A 81 8.71 -1.76 6.04
C CYS A 81 9.13 -1.64 7.52
N GLN A 82 8.56 -0.67 8.25
CA GLN A 82 8.34 -0.90 9.66
C GLN A 82 7.24 -1.95 9.70
N SER A 83 7.64 -3.18 10.02
CA SER A 83 6.72 -4.25 10.34
C SER A 83 5.69 -3.72 11.31
N SER A 84 4.46 -3.56 10.84
CA SER A 84 3.30 -3.53 11.71
C SER A 84 3.36 -4.85 12.49
N HIS A 85 3.85 -4.78 13.72
CA HIS A 85 3.84 -5.88 14.67
C HIS A 85 2.36 -6.18 14.91
N TYR A 86 1.79 -7.10 14.14
CA TYR A 86 0.57 -7.76 14.55
C TYR A 86 0.97 -8.57 15.80
N PRO A 87 0.39 -8.31 16.98
CA PRO A 87 0.54 -9.24 18.07
C PRO A 87 -0.03 -10.56 17.56
N MET A 88 0.82 -11.58 17.43
CA MET A 88 0.38 -12.93 17.10
C MET A 88 -0.38 -13.47 18.30
N THR A 89 -1.65 -13.10 18.41
CA THR A 89 -2.64 -13.97 18.99
C THR A 89 -2.88 -15.06 17.94
N ASP A 90 -2.73 -16.33 18.33
CA ASP A 90 -2.89 -17.51 17.45
C ASP A 90 -4.28 -17.65 16.81
N GLU A 91 -5.16 -16.68 17.06
CA GLU A 91 -6.47 -16.55 16.43
C GLU A 91 -6.36 -15.55 15.27
N LEU A 92 -6.14 -16.11 14.07
CA LEU A 92 -6.44 -15.39 12.83
C LEU A 92 -7.88 -14.86 12.92
N PRO A 93 -8.12 -13.56 12.67
CA PRO A 93 -9.48 -13.05 12.67
C PRO A 93 -10.28 -13.83 11.64
N LEU A 94 -11.33 -14.51 12.11
CA LEU A 94 -12.28 -15.18 11.23
C LEU A 94 -12.77 -14.13 10.23
N PRO A 95 -12.75 -14.42 8.92
CA PRO A 95 -13.31 -13.50 7.96
C PRO A 95 -14.76 -13.22 8.37
N PRO A 96 -15.17 -11.94 8.53
CA PRO A 96 -16.54 -11.63 8.89
C PRO A 96 -17.50 -12.32 7.92
N GLU A 97 -18.58 -12.91 8.44
CA GLU A 97 -19.57 -13.69 7.68
C GLU A 97 -20.17 -12.91 6.46
N ASN A 98 -19.94 -11.60 6.43
CA ASN A 98 -20.31 -10.68 5.37
C ASN A 98 -19.26 -10.56 4.25
N PHE A 99 -18.27 -11.45 4.17
CA PHE A 99 -17.40 -11.62 2.99
C PHE A 99 -18.21 -12.23 1.83
N ARG A 100 -19.22 -11.50 1.37
CA ARG A 100 -19.67 -11.61 -0.01
C ARG A 100 -18.53 -11.05 -0.84
N CYS A 101 -17.84 -11.90 -1.61
CA CYS A 101 -17.15 -11.43 -2.81
C CYS A 101 -18.18 -10.59 -3.56
N ARG A 102 -18.03 -9.26 -3.53
CA ARG A 102 -19.03 -8.31 -4.08
C ARG A 102 -19.28 -8.55 -5.59
N SER A 103 -18.47 -9.39 -6.22
CA SER A 103 -18.53 -9.80 -7.62
C SER A 103 -19.36 -11.08 -7.90
N ALA A 104 -19.84 -11.83 -6.90
CA ALA A 104 -20.36 -13.18 -7.12
C ALA A 104 -21.88 -13.35 -7.02
N VAL A 105 -22.68 -12.28 -7.13
CA VAL A 105 -24.15 -12.41 -7.23
C VAL A 105 -24.57 -12.15 -8.68
N GLY A 106 -24.66 -13.22 -9.47
CA GLY A 106 -25.45 -13.26 -10.71
C GLY A 106 -24.71 -13.10 -12.04
N ASP A 107 -23.47 -12.62 -12.08
CA ASP A 107 -22.74 -12.38 -13.34
C ASP A 107 -21.62 -13.40 -13.58
N GLU A 108 -21.83 -14.38 -14.48
CA GLU A 108 -20.79 -15.35 -14.90
C GLU A 108 -19.51 -14.65 -15.37
N THR A 109 -19.63 -13.47 -15.98
CA THR A 109 -18.47 -12.70 -16.46
C THR A 109 -17.63 -12.12 -15.32
N ALA A 110 -18.24 -11.86 -14.16
CA ALA A 110 -17.54 -11.40 -12.96
C ALA A 110 -16.80 -12.57 -12.29
N LEU A 111 -17.43 -13.74 -12.21
CA LEU A 111 -16.79 -14.98 -11.75
C LEU A 111 -15.58 -15.34 -12.62
N GLN A 112 -15.71 -15.27 -13.94
CA GLN A 112 -14.59 -15.54 -14.87
C GLN A 112 -13.44 -14.54 -14.71
N ARG A 113 -13.73 -13.27 -14.44
CA ARG A 113 -12.70 -12.26 -14.15
C ARG A 113 -11.97 -12.56 -12.85
N GLU A 114 -12.68 -13.02 -11.83
CA GLU A 114 -12.11 -13.38 -10.53
C GLU A 114 -11.22 -14.62 -10.63
N ILE A 115 -11.67 -15.66 -11.35
CA ILE A 115 -10.86 -16.87 -11.67
C ILE A 115 -9.58 -16.49 -12.42
N ARG A 116 -9.64 -15.53 -13.36
CA ARG A 116 -8.44 -15.06 -14.08
C ARG A 116 -7.49 -14.31 -13.15
N ARG A 117 -7.98 -13.52 -12.20
CA ARG A 117 -7.16 -12.81 -11.21
C ARG A 117 -6.45 -13.78 -10.27
N THR A 118 -7.16 -14.74 -9.70
CA THR A 118 -6.59 -15.74 -8.79
C THR A 118 -5.55 -16.61 -9.49
N ARG A 119 -5.79 -17.01 -10.75
CA ARG A 119 -4.81 -17.78 -11.54
C ARG A 119 -3.53 -17.00 -11.85
N ARG A 120 -3.62 -15.68 -12.05
CA ARG A 120 -2.43 -14.82 -12.24
C ARG A 120 -1.61 -14.71 -10.96
N LEU A 121 -2.27 -14.50 -9.82
CA LEU A 121 -1.62 -14.43 -8.51
C LEU A 121 -0.92 -15.75 -8.16
N TYR A 122 -1.57 -16.89 -8.39
CA TYR A 122 -0.97 -18.20 -8.15
C TYR A 122 0.31 -18.43 -8.97
N ARG A 123 0.31 -18.03 -10.26
CA ARG A 123 1.51 -18.10 -11.12
C ARG A 123 2.63 -17.17 -10.64
N GLN A 124 2.28 -15.98 -10.14
CA GLN A 124 3.27 -15.06 -9.57
C GLN A 124 3.90 -15.64 -8.31
N LEU A 125 3.09 -16.23 -7.42
CA LEU A 125 3.58 -16.91 -6.22
C LEU A 125 4.50 -18.09 -6.56
N GLN A 126 4.15 -18.92 -7.55
CA GLN A 126 5.02 -20.01 -8.01
C GLN A 126 6.38 -19.52 -8.56
N ARG A 127 6.40 -18.39 -9.27
CA ARG A 127 7.65 -17.80 -9.76
C ARG A 127 8.51 -17.29 -8.61
N ASN A 128 7.88 -16.69 -7.60
CA ASN A 128 8.58 -16.17 -6.42
C ASN A 128 9.11 -17.30 -5.52
N THR A 129 8.38 -18.41 -5.38
CA THR A 129 8.87 -19.57 -4.63
C THR A 129 10.02 -20.29 -5.35
N GLY A 130 10.02 -20.33 -6.68
CA GLY A 130 11.17 -20.78 -7.48
C GLY A 130 12.41 -19.92 -7.25
N ALA A 131 12.27 -18.59 -7.28
CA ALA A 131 13.36 -17.64 -7.07
C ALA A 131 13.92 -17.63 -5.63
N ASN A 132 13.17 -18.12 -4.65
CA ASN A 132 13.64 -18.24 -3.26
C ASN A 132 14.35 -19.56 -2.96
N LYS A 133 14.24 -20.59 -3.80
CA LYS A 133 15.01 -21.84 -3.63
C LYS A 133 16.51 -21.64 -3.88
N GLU A 134 16.88 -20.68 -4.73
CA GLU A 134 18.29 -20.34 -4.99
C GLU A 134 18.92 -19.47 -3.89
N LYS A 135 18.13 -18.96 -2.93
CA LYS A 135 18.62 -18.05 -1.86
C LYS A 135 18.99 -18.74 -0.55
N PHE A 136 18.71 -20.04 -0.41
CA PHE A 136 19.13 -20.84 0.73
C PHE A 136 20.19 -21.84 0.28
N ASP A 137 21.33 -21.33 -0.16
CA ASP A 137 22.49 -22.19 -0.38
C ASP A 137 23.06 -22.55 1.00
N VAL A 138 22.74 -23.75 1.49
CA VAL A 138 23.12 -24.24 2.83
C VAL A 138 24.61 -24.67 2.87
N ARG A 139 25.24 -24.81 1.70
CA ARG A 139 26.64 -25.21 1.53
C ARG A 139 27.63 -24.34 2.31
N PRO A 140 27.61 -23.00 2.22
CA PRO A 140 28.50 -22.15 3.02
C PRO A 140 28.32 -22.33 4.53
N ALA A 141 27.08 -22.54 5.01
CA ALA A 141 26.84 -22.81 6.42
C ALA A 141 27.43 -24.16 6.87
N LEU A 142 27.34 -25.19 6.04
CA LEU A 142 27.91 -26.51 6.32
C LEU A 142 29.45 -26.51 6.28
N VAL A 143 30.07 -25.71 5.41
CA VAL A 143 31.53 -25.55 5.36
C VAL A 143 32.04 -24.89 6.65
N ASN A 144 31.39 -23.81 7.10
CA ASN A 144 31.75 -23.13 8.35
C ASN A 144 31.60 -24.04 9.58
N ILE A 145 30.55 -24.88 9.63
CA ILE A 145 30.36 -25.85 10.72
C ILE A 145 31.49 -26.87 10.73
N ARG A 146 31.91 -27.37 9.56
CA ARG A 146 33.01 -28.32 9.44
C ARG A 146 34.34 -27.72 9.91
N GLU A 147 34.66 -26.51 9.46
CA GLU A 147 35.88 -25.81 9.89
C GLU A 147 35.91 -25.57 11.41
N GLY A 148 34.76 -25.23 12.00
CA GLY A 148 34.61 -25.09 13.44
C GLY A 148 34.84 -26.41 14.20
N LEU A 149 34.36 -27.53 13.67
CA LEU A 149 34.59 -28.85 14.27
C LEU A 149 36.06 -29.28 14.16
N ASP A 150 36.70 -29.05 13.01
CA ASP A 150 38.12 -29.37 12.82
C ASP A 150 39.01 -28.55 13.77
N ALA A 151 38.68 -27.28 14.02
CA ALA A 151 39.37 -26.44 15.01
C ALA A 151 39.20 -26.96 16.45
N LEU A 152 38.00 -27.45 16.79
CA LEU A 152 37.69 -27.99 18.11
C LEU A 152 38.39 -29.33 18.35
N ILE A 153 38.47 -30.18 17.32
CA ILE A 153 39.25 -31.42 17.35
C ILE A 153 40.73 -31.10 17.57
N ASN A 154 41.30 -30.14 16.84
CA ASN A 154 42.68 -29.73 17.01
C ASN A 154 42.95 -29.15 18.41
N TYR A 155 42.00 -28.38 18.97
CA TYR A 155 42.12 -27.86 20.33
C TYR A 155 42.16 -28.99 21.36
N LEU A 156 41.26 -29.97 21.24
CA LEU A 156 41.22 -31.14 22.13
C LEU A 156 42.48 -32.02 21.98
N ASP A 157 43.03 -32.14 20.77
CA ASP A 157 44.27 -32.88 20.53
C ASP A 157 45.50 -32.17 21.12
N VAL A 158 45.52 -30.83 21.15
CA VAL A 158 46.57 -30.04 21.81
C VAL A 158 46.44 -30.14 23.33
N GLU A 159 45.22 -30.04 23.86
CA GLU A 159 44.92 -30.18 25.29
C GLU A 159 45.26 -31.59 25.80
N ALA A 160 45.02 -32.62 24.98
CA ALA A 160 45.38 -34.01 25.28
C ALA A 160 46.90 -34.29 25.22
N ARG A 161 47.67 -33.48 24.49
CA ARG A 161 49.14 -33.61 24.39
C ARG A 161 49.90 -32.86 25.48
N GLY A 162 49.23 -32.03 26.28
CA GLY A 162 49.82 -31.37 27.44
C GLY A 162 50.95 -30.40 27.11
N GLU A 163 50.94 -29.80 25.92
CA GLU A 163 51.87 -28.74 25.54
C GLU A 163 51.23 -27.38 25.87
N SER A 164 51.57 -26.86 27.06
CA SER A 164 51.27 -25.49 27.50
C SER A 164 52.49 -24.59 27.30
#